data_AF-A0A2V6G9D4-F1
#
_entry.id   AF-A0A2V6G9D4-F1
#
_cell.length_a   1.000
_cell.length_b   1.000
_cell.length_c   1.000
_cell.angle_alpha   90.00
_cell.angle_beta   90.00
_cell.angle_gamma   90.00
#
_symmetry.space_group_name_H-M   'P 1'
#
loop_
_entity.id
_entity.type
_entity.pdbx_description
1 polymer ?
#
loop_
_entity_poly.entity_id
_entity_poly.type
_entity_poly.pdbx_seq_one_letter_code
_entity_poly.pdbx_strand_id
1 'polypeptide(L)'
;MLAITMTDLYPEPSWNFVFGQASLRERVGVYSFARYDSAFYGEARDRDYETLLLRRSCKVLAHETGHMFGLAHCIYFNCLMNGSNHLAESDRRPLHLCPVCPAQTAMEYRLRCGRALPRARTRHPRRGFRR
;
A
#
# COMPACT_ATOMS: atom_id res chain seq x y z
N MET A 1 -9.26 -7.06 -5.71
CA MET A 1 -9.33 -6.10 -6.84
C MET A 1 -9.31 -4.69 -6.29
N LEU A 2 -8.52 -3.77 -6.85
CA LEU A 2 -8.51 -2.40 -6.37
C LEU A 2 -8.78 -1.44 -7.54
N ALA A 3 -9.86 -0.66 -7.43
CA ALA A 3 -10.28 0.30 -8.43
C ALA A 3 -9.72 1.68 -8.10
N ILE A 4 -9.33 2.42 -9.13
CA ILE A 4 -8.78 3.77 -9.03
C ILE A 4 -9.63 4.69 -9.89
N THR A 5 -9.98 5.86 -9.37
CA THR A 5 -10.74 6.85 -10.11
C THR A 5 -10.26 8.28 -9.83
N MET A 6 -10.46 9.17 -10.80
CA MET A 6 -10.35 10.63 -10.61
C MET A 6 -11.71 11.27 -10.37
N THR A 7 -12.76 10.46 -10.17
CA THR A 7 -14.10 10.90 -9.79
C THR A 7 -14.26 10.85 -8.29
N ASP A 8 -14.91 11.84 -7.72
CA ASP A 8 -15.17 11.91 -6.29
C ASP A 8 -16.13 10.79 -5.82
N LEU A 9 -15.97 10.33 -4.58
CA LEU A 9 -16.69 9.17 -4.05
C LEU A 9 -17.61 9.56 -2.89
N TYR A 10 -18.88 9.14 -3.01
CA TYR A 10 -19.95 9.39 -2.05
C TYR A 10 -20.64 8.05 -1.75
N PRO A 11 -20.31 7.37 -0.62
CA PRO A 11 -20.84 6.05 -0.34
C PRO A 11 -22.34 6.07 -0.01
N GLU A 12 -22.83 7.17 0.57
CA GLU A 12 -24.24 7.37 0.92
C GLU A 12 -24.66 8.83 0.73
N PRO A 13 -25.95 9.13 0.49
CA PRO A 13 -26.44 10.51 0.29
C PRO A 13 -26.25 11.44 1.49
N SER A 14 -26.17 10.89 2.71
CA SER A 14 -26.00 11.63 3.97
C SER A 14 -24.53 11.88 4.33
N TRP A 15 -23.58 11.31 3.59
CA TRP A 15 -22.16 11.43 3.86
C TRP A 15 -21.53 12.54 3.03
N ASN A 16 -20.45 13.13 3.56
CA ASN A 16 -19.70 14.17 2.83
C ASN A 16 -18.96 13.58 1.64
N PHE A 17 -17.89 12.82 1.84
CA PHE A 17 -17.12 12.15 0.78
C PHE A 17 -16.16 11.15 1.42
N VAL A 18 -15.58 10.26 0.61
CA VAL A 18 -14.48 9.40 1.03
C VAL A 18 -13.35 9.44 0.01
N PHE A 19 -12.10 9.35 0.47
CA PHE A 19 -10.95 9.15 -0.43
C PHE A 19 -10.87 7.72 -0.97
N GLY A 20 -11.56 6.80 -0.32
CA GLY A 20 -11.67 5.42 -0.75
C GLY A 20 -12.49 4.59 0.23
N GLN A 21 -12.86 3.40 -0.20
CA GLN A 21 -13.58 2.42 0.60
C GLN A 21 -13.07 1.03 0.27
N ALA A 22 -12.87 0.19 1.27
CA ALA A 22 -12.38 -1.16 1.08
C ALA A 22 -13.13 -2.17 1.95
N SER A 23 -13.29 -3.38 1.42
CA SER A 23 -13.69 -4.57 2.17
C SER A 23 -12.45 -5.42 2.43
N LEU A 24 -12.04 -5.50 3.70
CA LEU A 24 -10.95 -6.36 4.14
C LEU A 24 -11.27 -7.86 3.94
N ARG A 25 -12.55 -8.22 4.05
CA ARG A 25 -13.03 -9.60 3.88
C ARG A 25 -12.97 -10.02 2.41
N GLU A 26 -13.57 -9.23 1.54
CA GLU A 26 -13.68 -9.53 0.11
C GLU A 26 -12.41 -9.16 -0.68
N ARG A 27 -11.46 -8.45 -0.04
CA ARG A 27 -10.23 -7.96 -0.67
C ARG A 27 -10.56 -7.20 -1.95
N VAL A 28 -11.48 -6.26 -1.81
CA VAL A 28 -11.81 -5.29 -2.86
C VAL A 28 -11.85 -3.90 -2.28
N GLY A 29 -11.48 -2.90 -3.07
CA GLY A 29 -11.60 -1.51 -2.67
C GLY A 29 -11.59 -0.58 -3.86
N VAL A 30 -12.02 0.66 -3.62
CA VAL A 30 -11.98 1.76 -4.58
C VAL A 30 -11.31 2.96 -3.92
N TYR A 31 -10.44 3.64 -4.64
CA TYR A 31 -9.75 4.85 -4.20
C TYR A 31 -9.91 5.96 -5.24
N SER A 32 -10.17 7.17 -4.75
CA SER A 32 -10.27 8.37 -5.56
C SER A 32 -9.15 9.35 -5.26
N PHE A 33 -8.55 9.86 -6.34
CA PHE A 33 -7.57 10.94 -6.27
C PHE A 33 -8.15 12.30 -6.65
N ALA A 34 -9.47 12.40 -6.90
CA ALA A 34 -10.14 13.63 -7.32
C ALA A 34 -9.79 14.81 -6.40
N ARG A 35 -9.92 14.59 -5.08
CA ARG A 35 -9.70 15.62 -4.04
C ARG A 35 -8.24 15.85 -3.65
N TYR A 36 -7.30 15.11 -4.25
CA TYR A 36 -5.87 15.38 -4.11
C TYR A 36 -5.38 16.42 -5.12
N ASP A 37 -6.18 16.69 -6.16
CA ASP A 37 -5.98 17.78 -7.10
C ASP A 37 -6.39 19.12 -6.49
N SER A 38 -5.48 20.09 -6.41
CA SER A 38 -5.84 21.44 -5.97
C SER A 38 -6.84 22.08 -6.95
N ALA A 39 -6.81 21.69 -8.23
CA ALA A 39 -7.80 22.12 -9.21
C ALA A 39 -9.24 21.68 -8.87
N PHE A 40 -9.41 20.62 -8.06
CA PHE A 40 -10.74 20.22 -7.55
C PHE A 40 -11.40 21.34 -6.73
N TYR A 41 -10.59 22.13 -6.02
CA TYR A 41 -11.04 23.27 -5.22
C TYR A 41 -10.94 24.61 -5.98
N GLY A 42 -10.66 24.57 -7.29
CA GLY A 42 -10.46 25.77 -8.12
C GLY A 42 -9.11 26.47 -7.90
N GLU A 43 -8.17 25.82 -7.22
CA GLU A 43 -6.83 26.36 -6.99
C GLU A 43 -5.87 25.98 -8.12
N ALA A 44 -4.81 26.78 -8.30
CA ALA A 44 -3.76 26.45 -9.25
C ALA A 44 -3.00 25.18 -8.81
N ARG A 45 -2.60 24.36 -9.78
CA ARG A 45 -1.71 23.21 -9.52
C ARG A 45 -0.29 23.70 -9.30
N ASP A 46 0.35 23.19 -8.25
CA ASP A 46 1.79 23.37 -8.05
C ASP A 46 2.60 22.67 -9.14
N ARG A 47 3.85 23.13 -9.34
CA ARG A 47 4.77 22.58 -10.35
C ARG A 47 4.97 21.06 -10.22
N ASP A 48 4.99 20.55 -8.99
CA ASP A 48 5.28 19.14 -8.70
C ASP A 48 4.01 18.31 -8.43
N TYR A 49 2.84 18.85 -8.75
CA TYR A 49 1.54 18.25 -8.47
C TYR A 49 1.43 16.79 -8.95
N GLU A 50 1.78 16.52 -10.21
CA GLU A 50 1.66 15.19 -10.81
C GLU A 50 2.54 14.15 -10.09
N THR A 51 3.76 14.54 -9.75
CA THR A 51 4.71 13.69 -9.01
C THR A 51 4.20 13.40 -7.61
N LEU A 52 3.65 14.41 -6.93
CA LEU A 52 3.10 14.25 -5.58
C LEU A 52 1.86 13.36 -5.59
N LEU A 53 0.96 13.57 -6.56
CA LEU A 53 -0.24 12.76 -6.76
C LEU A 53 0.15 11.30 -6.98
N LEU A 54 1.02 11.02 -7.96
CA LEU A 54 1.47 9.67 -8.27
C LEU A 54 2.13 8.99 -7.06
N ARG A 55 2.99 9.71 -6.33
CA ARG A 55 3.66 9.18 -5.14
C ARG A 55 2.66 8.81 -4.05
N ARG A 56 1.69 9.68 -3.76
CA ARG A 56 0.63 9.43 -2.78
C ARG A 56 -0.25 8.26 -3.22
N SER A 57 -0.61 8.21 -4.49
CA SER A 57 -1.37 7.11 -5.08
C SER A 57 -0.63 5.78 -4.91
N CYS A 58 0.58 5.65 -5.43
CA CYS A 58 1.38 4.43 -5.28
C CYS A 58 1.54 3.99 -3.81
N LYS A 59 1.69 4.95 -2.89
CA LYS A 59 1.79 4.66 -1.45
C LYS A 59 0.52 4.03 -0.89
N VAL A 60 -0.63 4.67 -1.12
CA VAL A 60 -1.93 4.15 -0.64
C VAL A 60 -2.21 2.80 -1.26
N LEU A 61 -2.05 2.67 -2.59
CA LEU A 61 -2.29 1.41 -3.30
C LEU A 61 -1.44 0.27 -2.74
N ALA A 62 -0.16 0.52 -2.48
CA ALA A 62 0.75 -0.49 -1.94
C ALA A 62 0.40 -0.84 -0.48
N HIS A 63 0.00 0.13 0.34
CA HIS A 63 -0.44 -0.09 1.73
C HIS A 63 -1.66 -1.02 1.78
N GLU A 64 -2.70 -0.69 1.01
CA GLU A 64 -3.95 -1.46 0.95
C GLU A 64 -3.74 -2.84 0.34
N THR A 65 -2.88 -2.94 -0.68
CA THR A 65 -2.45 -4.22 -1.21
C THR A 65 -1.77 -5.07 -0.13
N GLY A 66 -0.98 -4.46 0.77
CA GLY A 66 -0.43 -5.11 1.95
C GLY A 66 -1.51 -5.72 2.85
N HIS A 67 -2.58 -4.99 3.14
CA HIS A 67 -3.74 -5.52 3.86
C HIS A 67 -4.40 -6.69 3.11
N MET A 68 -4.52 -6.62 1.77
CA MET A 68 -4.99 -7.72 0.94
C MET A 68 -4.07 -8.94 0.96
N PHE A 69 -2.84 -8.83 1.45
CA PHE A 69 -1.91 -9.94 1.69
C PHE A 69 -1.86 -10.39 3.16
N GLY A 70 -2.74 -9.84 4.02
CA GLY A 70 -2.83 -10.20 5.43
C GLY A 70 -1.90 -9.42 6.35
N LEU A 71 -1.29 -8.33 5.88
CA LEU A 71 -0.49 -7.47 6.74
C LEU A 71 -1.40 -6.58 7.59
N ALA A 72 -1.15 -6.53 8.90
CA ALA A 72 -1.73 -5.52 9.77
C ALA A 72 -0.86 -4.25 9.75
N HIS A 73 -1.35 -3.18 10.41
CA HIS A 73 -0.51 -2.00 10.62
C HIS A 73 0.78 -2.38 11.36
N CYS A 74 1.92 -1.90 10.86
CA CYS A 74 3.21 -2.12 11.46
C CYS A 74 3.46 -1.07 12.56
N ILE A 75 4.00 -1.50 13.70
CA ILE A 75 4.41 -0.62 14.81
C ILE A 75 5.91 -0.71 15.13
N TYR A 76 6.64 -1.56 14.42
CA TYR A 76 8.03 -1.90 14.78
C TYR A 76 9.07 -0.99 14.13
N PHE A 77 8.81 -0.52 12.91
CA PHE A 77 9.76 0.27 12.10
C PHE A 77 9.02 1.32 11.29
N ASN A 78 9.78 2.29 10.76
CA ASN A 78 9.29 3.18 9.71
C ASN A 78 9.03 2.35 8.43
N CYS A 79 7.77 2.15 8.11
CA CYS A 79 7.30 1.13 7.17
C CYS A 79 6.13 1.67 6.36
N LEU A 80 6.02 1.23 5.11
CA LEU A 80 4.82 1.45 4.30
C LEU A 80 3.52 1.07 5.05
N MET A 81 3.55 0.02 5.88
CA MET A 81 2.38 -0.47 6.63
C MET A 81 2.12 0.27 7.95
N ASN A 82 2.83 1.35 8.32
CA ASN A 82 2.39 2.12 9.50
C ASN A 82 0.98 2.69 9.24
N GLY A 83 0.13 2.79 10.27
CA GLY A 83 -1.23 3.38 10.15
C GLY A 83 -1.22 4.89 10.42
N SER A 84 -1.83 5.72 9.56
CA SER A 84 -1.72 7.20 9.59
C SER A 84 -3.03 7.87 10.01
N ASN A 85 -2.92 8.97 10.77
CA ASN A 85 -4.08 9.78 11.16
C ASN A 85 -4.29 11.01 10.27
N HIS A 86 -3.27 11.45 9.53
CA HIS A 86 -3.37 12.59 8.63
C HIS A 86 -2.39 12.53 7.46
N LEU A 87 -2.63 13.33 6.42
CA LEU A 87 -1.89 13.29 5.15
C LEU A 87 -0.39 13.55 5.33
N ALA A 88 0.00 14.55 6.13
CA ALA A 88 1.40 14.86 6.36
C ALA A 88 2.19 13.70 7.02
N GLU A 89 1.54 12.88 7.84
CA GLU A 89 2.15 11.70 8.42
C GLU A 89 2.34 10.62 7.35
N SER A 90 1.31 10.40 6.52
CA SER A 90 1.38 9.46 5.39
C SER A 90 2.49 9.86 4.42
N ASP A 91 2.65 11.14 4.12
CA ASP A 91 3.67 11.66 3.20
C ASP A 91 5.10 11.38 3.69
N ARG A 92 5.36 11.54 4.99
CA ARG A 92 6.69 11.33 5.60
C ARG A 92 7.15 9.87 5.58
N ARG A 93 6.23 8.91 5.45
CA ARG A 93 6.53 7.48 5.49
C ARG A 93 7.22 6.98 4.22
N PRO A 94 7.95 5.86 4.30
CA PRO A 94 8.57 5.27 3.12
C PRO A 94 7.54 4.60 2.21
N LEU A 95 7.94 4.34 0.96
CA LEU A 95 7.20 3.50 0.03
C LEU A 95 7.57 2.00 0.16
N HIS A 96 8.57 1.66 0.97
CA HIS A 96 9.05 0.28 1.13
C HIS A 96 8.54 -0.36 2.42
N LEU A 97 8.40 -1.68 2.39
CA LEU A 97 8.12 -2.49 3.57
C LEU A 97 9.38 -2.63 4.43
N CYS A 98 9.20 -2.66 5.75
CA CYS A 98 10.28 -3.02 6.68
C CYS A 98 10.58 -4.54 6.62
N PRO A 99 11.70 -5.02 7.20
CA PRO A 99 12.04 -6.46 7.16
C PRO A 99 11.00 -7.41 7.80
N VAL A 100 10.15 -6.92 8.70
CA VAL A 100 9.15 -7.73 9.41
C VAL A 100 7.94 -8.04 8.53
N CYS A 101 7.45 -7.08 7.75
CA CYS A 101 6.21 -7.23 6.99
C CYS A 101 6.29 -8.33 5.90
N PRO A 102 7.33 -8.44 5.06
CA PRO A 102 7.45 -9.53 4.09
C PRO A 102 7.46 -10.93 4.73
N ALA A 103 8.02 -11.06 5.94
CA ALA A 103 8.01 -12.32 6.68
C ALA A 103 6.59 -12.71 7.13
N GLN A 104 5.77 -11.74 7.55
CA GLN A 104 4.35 -11.95 7.87
C GLN A 104 3.56 -12.39 6.62
N THR A 105 3.75 -11.73 5.47
CA THR A 105 3.11 -12.14 4.21
C THR A 105 3.46 -13.57 3.84
N ALA A 106 4.73 -13.96 3.96
CA ALA A 106 5.19 -15.31 3.66
C ALA A 106 4.55 -16.35 4.59
N MET A 107 4.29 -16.00 5.85
CA MET A 107 3.62 -16.87 6.81
C MET A 107 2.12 -17.00 6.51
N GLU A 108 1.42 -15.90 6.25
CA GLU A 108 0.01 -15.90 5.83
C GLU A 108 -0.21 -16.73 4.56
N TYR A 109 0.68 -16.60 3.57
CA TYR A 109 0.61 -17.40 2.35
C TYR A 109 0.77 -18.90 2.64
N ARG A 110 1.66 -19.30 3.55
CA ARG A 110 1.84 -20.71 3.95
C ARG A 110 0.58 -21.29 4.59
N LEU A 111 -0.04 -20.53 5.51
CA LEU A 111 -1.26 -20.96 6.20
C LEU A 111 -2.43 -21.12 5.23
N ARG A 112 -2.52 -20.25 4.21
CA ARG A 112 -3.64 -20.23 3.26
C ARG A 112 -3.52 -21.25 2.13
N CYS A 113 -2.34 -21.43 1.55
CA CYS A 113 -2.18 -22.29 0.38
C CYS A 113 -1.85 -23.75 0.72
N GLY A 114 -1.56 -24.09 1.99
CA GLY A 114 -1.10 -25.43 2.39
C GLY A 114 0.19 -25.88 1.69
N ARG A 115 0.85 -24.99 0.94
CA ARG A 115 2.06 -25.27 0.16
C ARG A 115 3.26 -24.68 0.89
N ALA A 116 4.19 -25.56 1.26
CA ALA A 116 5.53 -25.14 1.63
C ALA A 116 6.13 -24.33 0.47
N LEU A 117 6.65 -23.13 0.76
CA LEU A 117 7.51 -22.42 -0.20
C LEU A 117 8.59 -23.40 -0.66
N PRO A 118 8.88 -23.55 -1.96
CA PRO A 118 10.07 -24.27 -2.37
C PRO A 118 11.22 -23.60 -1.63
N ARG A 119 11.90 -24.38 -0.77
CA ARG A 119 13.04 -23.89 0.02
C ARG A 119 13.88 -23.04 -0.92
N ALA A 120 14.05 -21.77 -0.61
CA ALA A 120 14.96 -20.90 -1.34
C ALA A 120 16.29 -21.66 -1.35
N ARG A 121 16.64 -22.25 -2.50
CA ARG A 121 17.97 -22.80 -2.69
C ARG A 121 18.84 -21.57 -2.71
N THR A 122 19.37 -21.20 -1.55
CA THR A 122 20.56 -20.38 -1.48
C THR A 122 21.59 -21.15 -2.28
N ARG A 123 21.76 -20.79 -3.56
CA ARG A 123 22.94 -21.19 -4.34
C ARG A 123 24.09 -20.51 -3.63
N HIS A 124 24.62 -21.18 -2.61
CA HIS A 124 25.91 -20.85 -2.08
C HIS A 124 26.87 -21.07 -3.25
N PRO A 125 27.57 -20.03 -3.75
CA PRO A 125 28.59 -20.27 -4.75
C PRO A 125 29.61 -21.19 -4.09
N ARG A 126 29.73 -22.42 -4.59
CA ARG A 126 30.83 -23.31 -4.22
C ARG A 126 32.10 -22.58 -4.62
N ARG A 127 32.75 -21.91 -3.66
CA ARG A 127 34.13 -21.45 -3.80
C ARG A 127 34.96 -22.72 -3.95
N GLY A 128 35.26 -23.08 -5.19
CA GLY A 128 36.25 -24.10 -5.50
C GLY A 128 37.61 -23.57 -5.06
N PHE A 129 38.11 -24.05 -3.92
CA PHE A 129 39.52 -24.05 -3.64
C PHE A 129 40.17 -25.04 -4.62
N ARG A 130 40.83 -24.53 -5.66
CA ARG A 130 41.87 -25.30 -6.34
C ARG A 130 43.18 -25.02 -5.60
N ARG A 131 43.83 -26.10 -5.18
CA ARG A 131 45.20 -26.11 -4.68
C ARG A 131 46.16 -25.77 -5.81
#